data_AF-A0A3B8PXI4-F1
#
_entry.id   AF-A0A3B8PXI4-F1
#
_cell.length_a   1.000
_cell.length_b   1.000
_cell.length_c   1.000
_cell.angle_alpha   90.00
_cell.angle_beta   90.00
_cell.angle_gamma   90.00
#
_symmetry.space_group_name_H-M   'P 1'
#
loop_
_entity.id
_entity.type
_entity.pdbx_description
1 polymer ?
#
loop_
_entity_poly.entity_id
_entity_poly.type
_entity_poly.pdbx_seq_one_letter_code
_entity_poly.pdbx_strand_id
1 'polypeptide(L)'
;MKLLSHTGGKYAVRLDSREYDALLAALGLRAHLSRTRRSLTTDTATDPRLRAAQADFDSALGEFQRELTQTLERLLADPEKCATHGKGARVLTLTDEEIGLLLQGLNDVKVAAWERLGCPNFEEGQRPDVCEENFLCLWVMQATDLFQSFLLAVLQGEE
;
A
#
# COMPACT_ATOMS: atom_id res chain seq x y z
N MET A 1 2.18 0.28 16.95
CA MET A 1 2.71 -0.95 16.34
C MET A 1 4.02 -1.28 17.03
N LYS A 2 4.37 -2.56 17.16
CA LYS A 2 5.62 -2.98 17.81
C LYS A 2 6.14 -4.28 17.22
N LEU A 3 7.44 -4.35 16.94
CA LEU A 3 8.12 -5.61 16.64
C LEU A 3 8.29 -6.42 17.94
N LEU A 4 7.80 -7.67 17.94
CA LEU A 4 7.91 -8.58 19.08
C LEU A 4 9.14 -9.48 18.98
N SER A 5 9.40 -10.00 17.78
CA SER A 5 10.53 -10.88 17.52
C SER A 5 10.86 -10.91 16.03
N HIS A 6 12.11 -11.25 15.74
CA HIS A 6 12.60 -11.63 14.43
C HIS A 6 13.37 -12.95 14.57
N THR A 7 12.81 -14.04 14.03
CA THR A 7 13.41 -15.37 14.13
C THR A 7 13.26 -16.11 12.81
N GLY A 8 14.38 -16.55 12.22
CA GLY A 8 14.37 -17.39 11.01
C GLY A 8 13.73 -16.72 9.79
N GLY A 9 13.98 -15.43 9.57
CA GLY A 9 13.44 -14.66 8.44
C GLY A 9 11.93 -14.38 8.56
N LYS A 10 11.37 -14.48 9.77
CA LYS A 10 9.99 -14.13 10.08
C LYS A 10 9.93 -13.07 11.17
N TYR A 11 9.08 -12.07 10.97
CA TYR A 11 8.84 -10.96 11.88
C TYR A 11 7.48 -11.13 12.54
N ALA A 12 7.44 -11.05 13.86
CA ALA A 12 6.20 -10.99 14.61
C ALA A 12 5.90 -9.53 14.96
N VAL A 13 4.97 -8.91 14.25
CA VAL A 13 4.55 -7.53 14.47
C VAL A 13 3.24 -7.51 15.23
N ARG A 14 3.20 -6.79 16.35
CA ARG A 14 1.98 -6.52 17.08
C ARG A 14 1.35 -5.20 16.65
N LEU A 15 0.06 -5.27 16.32
CA LEU A 15 -0.82 -4.14 16.14
C LEU A 15 -1.90 -4.18 17.22
N ASP A 16 -2.29 -3.04 17.74
CA ASP A 16 -3.55 -2.98 18.49
C ASP A 16 -4.76 -3.11 17.54
N SER A 17 -5.97 -3.18 18.09
CA SER A 17 -7.17 -3.36 17.26
C SER A 17 -7.39 -2.19 16.30
N ARG A 18 -7.13 -0.95 16.74
CA ARG A 18 -7.34 0.25 15.92
C ARG A 18 -6.32 0.35 14.81
N GLU A 19 -5.06 0.01 15.10
CA GLU A 19 -3.98 -0.05 14.12
C GLU A 19 -4.26 -1.10 13.05
N TYR A 20 -4.74 -2.28 13.46
CA TYR A 20 -5.13 -3.32 12.52
C TYR A 20 -6.31 -2.91 11.65
N ASP A 21 -7.36 -2.33 12.25
CA ASP A 21 -8.52 -1.82 11.51
C ASP A 21 -8.11 -0.70 10.54
N ALA A 22 -7.20 0.18 10.94
CA ALA A 22 -6.66 1.24 10.08
C ALA A 22 -5.83 0.68 8.92
N LEU A 23 -5.03 -0.37 9.15
CA LEU A 23 -4.28 -1.06 8.09
C LEU A 23 -5.24 -1.67 7.06
N LEU A 24 -6.28 -2.37 7.52
CA LEU A 24 -7.30 -2.94 6.65
C LEU A 24 -8.07 -1.86 5.88
N ALA A 25 -8.45 -0.77 6.55
CA ALA A 25 -9.13 0.35 5.90
C ALA A 25 -8.25 1.00 4.82
N ALA A 26 -6.96 1.24 5.11
CA ALA A 26 -6.02 1.78 4.13
C ALA A 26 -5.86 0.87 2.91
N LEU A 27 -5.67 -0.44 3.12
CA LEU A 27 -5.57 -1.41 2.03
C LEU A 27 -6.88 -1.59 1.26
N GLY A 28 -8.03 -1.48 1.93
CA GLY A 28 -9.35 -1.56 1.29
C GLY A 28 -9.61 -0.40 0.32
N LEU A 29 -8.95 0.75 0.53
CA LEU A 29 -9.06 1.90 -0.38
C LEU A 29 -8.42 1.66 -1.75
N ARG A 30 -7.67 0.57 -1.95
CA ARG A 30 -7.19 0.14 -3.28
C ARG A 30 -8.33 -0.08 -4.28
N ALA A 31 -9.52 -0.46 -3.81
CA ALA A 31 -10.70 -0.61 -4.67
C ALA A 31 -11.29 0.74 -5.12
N HIS A 32 -11.01 1.82 -4.39
CA HIS A 32 -11.60 3.15 -4.60
C HIS A 32 -10.63 4.17 -5.18
N LEU A 33 -9.34 3.98 -4.96
CA LEU A 33 -8.26 4.82 -5.47
C LEU A 33 -7.53 4.03 -6.56
N SER A 34 -8.10 4.02 -7.76
CA SER A 34 -7.41 3.46 -8.92
C SER A 34 -6.30 4.40 -9.37
N ARG A 35 -5.12 3.83 -9.61
CA ARG A 35 -3.98 4.57 -10.10
C ARG A 35 -4.23 5.00 -11.55
N THR A 36 -3.88 6.24 -11.90
CA THR A 36 -4.03 6.69 -13.28
C THR A 36 -2.94 6.03 -14.12
N ARG A 37 -3.33 5.36 -15.20
CA ARG A 37 -2.38 4.71 -16.11
C ARG A 37 -1.64 5.79 -16.89
N ARG A 38 -0.34 5.95 -16.60
CA ARG A 38 0.51 6.87 -17.36
C ARG A 38 0.94 6.21 -18.65
N SER A 39 1.02 7.05 -19.68
CA SER A 39 1.55 6.61 -20.96
C SER A 39 3.04 6.30 -20.86
N LEU A 40 3.49 5.22 -21.52
CA LEU A 40 4.89 4.81 -21.58
C LEU A 40 5.77 5.90 -22.20
N THR A 41 5.23 6.60 -23.21
CA THR A 41 5.91 7.68 -23.93
C THR A 41 4.91 8.77 -24.33
N THR A 42 5.41 9.96 -24.66
CA THR A 42 4.58 11.05 -25.23
C THR A 42 3.97 10.68 -26.59
N ASP A 43 4.63 9.80 -27.34
CA ASP A 43 4.27 9.46 -28.72
C ASP A 43 3.29 8.28 -28.82
N THR A 44 2.90 7.72 -27.67
CA THR A 44 1.96 6.60 -27.59
C THR A 44 0.66 6.89 -28.31
N ALA A 45 0.17 8.13 -28.35
CA ALA A 45 -1.05 8.46 -29.08
C ALA A 45 -0.91 8.33 -30.61
N THR A 46 0.30 8.44 -31.13
CA THR A 46 0.58 8.62 -32.56
C THR A 46 1.07 7.33 -33.23
N ASP A 47 1.89 6.52 -32.55
CA ASP A 47 2.41 5.26 -33.11
C ASP A 47 1.50 4.05 -32.75
N PRO A 48 0.90 3.35 -33.74
CA PRO A 48 0.11 2.14 -33.51
C PRO A 48 0.85 1.03 -32.74
N ARG A 49 2.18 0.89 -32.90
CA ARG A 49 2.98 -0.10 -32.17
C ARG A 49 3.09 0.26 -30.70
N LEU A 50 3.29 1.55 -30.39
CA LEU A 50 3.33 2.02 -29.01
C LEU A 50 1.95 1.93 -28.35
N ARG A 51 0.85 2.14 -29.08
CA ARG A 51 -0.51 1.88 -28.56
C ARG A 51 -0.73 0.42 -28.20
N ALA A 52 -0.29 -0.51 -29.05
CA ALA A 52 -0.39 -1.94 -28.76
C ALA A 52 0.44 -2.31 -27.52
N ALA A 53 1.71 -1.85 -27.46
CA ALA A 53 2.57 -2.07 -26.29
C ALA A 53 1.99 -1.47 -25.00
N GLN A 54 1.38 -0.29 -25.07
CA GLN A 54 0.67 0.31 -23.94
C GLN A 54 -0.50 -0.56 -23.48
N ALA A 55 -1.31 -1.08 -24.41
CA ALA A 55 -2.45 -1.92 -24.07
C ALA A 55 -2.01 -3.23 -23.39
N ASP A 56 -0.93 -3.86 -23.88
CA ASP A 56 -0.36 -5.07 -23.28
C ASP A 56 0.17 -4.79 -21.87
N PHE A 57 0.91 -3.69 -21.71
CA PHE A 57 1.42 -3.24 -20.40
C PHE A 57 0.29 -2.96 -19.42
N ASP A 58 -0.74 -2.24 -19.86
CA ASP A 58 -1.93 -1.90 -19.10
C ASP A 58 -2.71 -3.14 -18.64
N SER A 59 -2.77 -4.17 -19.49
CA SER A 59 -3.40 -5.45 -19.18
C SER A 59 -2.59 -6.20 -18.10
N ALA A 60 -1.27 -6.33 -18.31
CA ALA A 60 -0.38 -7.01 -17.37
C ALA A 60 -0.36 -6.33 -16.00
N LEU A 61 -0.36 -4.98 -15.96
CA LEU A 61 -0.41 -4.23 -14.72
C LEU A 61 -1.74 -4.42 -13.99
N GLY A 62 -2.86 -4.46 -14.73
CA GLY A 62 -4.18 -4.74 -14.16
C GLY A 62 -4.31 -6.15 -13.60
N GLU A 63 -3.70 -7.15 -14.24
CA GLU A 63 -3.58 -8.51 -13.72
C GLU A 63 -2.78 -8.55 -12.42
N PHE A 64 -1.57 -8.00 -12.45
CA PHE A 64 -0.69 -7.93 -11.28
C PHE A 64 -1.37 -7.25 -10.08
N GLN A 65 -2.07 -6.13 -10.29
CA GLN A 65 -2.78 -5.43 -9.21
C GLN A 65 -3.88 -6.29 -8.58
N ARG A 66 -4.63 -7.04 -9.40
CA ARG A 66 -5.67 -7.96 -8.91
C ARG A 66 -5.06 -9.11 -8.10
N GLU A 67 -3.98 -9.70 -8.60
CA GLU A 67 -3.26 -10.77 -7.90
C GLU A 67 -2.69 -10.29 -6.56
N LEU A 68 -2.12 -9.08 -6.53
CA LEU A 68 -1.62 -8.45 -5.31
C LEU A 68 -2.75 -8.26 -4.29
N THR A 69 -3.92 -7.77 -4.72
CA THR A 69 -5.10 -7.64 -3.84
C THR A 69 -5.52 -8.97 -3.25
N GLN A 70 -5.70 -9.99 -4.09
CA GLN A 70 -6.11 -11.32 -3.61
C GLN A 70 -5.06 -11.95 -2.69
N THR A 71 -3.78 -11.68 -2.92
CA THR A 71 -2.69 -12.19 -2.08
C THR A 71 -2.68 -11.51 -0.73
N LEU A 72 -2.82 -10.18 -0.68
CA LEU A 72 -2.91 -9.43 0.57
C LEU A 72 -4.16 -9.79 1.38
N GLU A 73 -5.31 -9.95 0.74
CA GLU A 73 -6.54 -10.39 1.40
C GLU A 73 -6.37 -11.78 2.01
N ARG A 74 -5.77 -12.73 1.28
CA ARG A 74 -5.48 -14.08 1.80
C ARG A 74 -4.49 -14.04 2.97
N LEU A 75 -3.41 -13.26 2.85
CA LEU A 75 -2.40 -13.09 3.89
C LEU A 75 -3.03 -12.55 5.19
N LEU A 76 -3.90 -11.53 5.08
CA LEU A 76 -4.53 -10.88 6.23
C LEU A 76 -5.73 -11.66 6.79
N ALA A 77 -6.32 -12.55 6.01
CA ALA A 77 -7.38 -13.45 6.45
C ALA A 77 -6.84 -14.75 7.10
N ASP A 78 -5.57 -15.10 6.87
CA ASP A 78 -4.95 -16.30 7.40
C ASP A 78 -4.79 -16.22 8.94
N PRO A 79 -5.47 -17.06 9.73
CA PRO A 79 -5.39 -17.04 11.19
C PRO A 79 -4.02 -17.41 11.76
N GLU A 80 -3.21 -18.19 11.02
CA GLU A 80 -1.85 -18.56 11.44
C GLU A 80 -0.90 -17.36 11.29
N LYS A 81 -1.11 -16.57 10.24
CA LYS A 81 -0.38 -15.34 9.99
C LYS A 81 -0.87 -14.19 10.86
N CYS A 82 -2.18 -14.11 11.10
CA CYS A 82 -2.85 -13.02 11.77
C CYS A 82 -3.54 -13.48 13.06
N ALA A 83 -2.75 -13.84 14.06
CA ALA A 83 -3.26 -14.35 15.32
C ALA A 83 -3.89 -13.24 16.18
N THR A 84 -5.04 -13.53 16.79
CA THR A 84 -5.65 -12.65 17.80
C THR A 84 -4.92 -12.81 19.14
N HIS A 85 -4.54 -11.70 19.75
CA HIS A 85 -3.81 -11.70 21.02
C HIS A 85 -4.49 -10.78 22.07
N GLY A 86 -4.97 -11.38 23.16
CA GLY A 86 -5.55 -10.62 24.29
C GLY A 86 -6.75 -9.74 23.90
N LYS A 87 -6.72 -8.46 24.30
CA LYS A 87 -7.79 -7.45 24.14
C LYS A 87 -8.01 -7.00 22.68
N GLY A 88 -8.10 -7.93 21.74
CA GLY A 88 -8.33 -7.63 20.32
C GLY A 88 -7.10 -7.18 19.54
N ALA A 89 -5.90 -7.20 20.14
CA ALA A 89 -4.67 -6.96 19.39
C ALA A 89 -4.44 -8.09 18.36
N ARG A 90 -3.68 -7.80 17.32
CA ARG A 90 -3.28 -8.76 16.29
C ARG A 90 -1.77 -8.90 16.27
N VAL A 91 -1.29 -10.13 16.07
CA VAL A 91 0.11 -10.43 15.82
C VAL A 91 0.22 -10.95 14.40
N LEU A 92 0.91 -10.19 13.56
CA LEU A 92 1.22 -10.54 12.18
C LEU A 92 2.57 -11.25 12.15
N THR A 93 2.60 -12.49 11.66
CA THR A 93 3.84 -13.25 11.44
C THR A 93 4.19 -13.26 9.96
N LEU A 94 5.10 -12.38 9.56
CA LEU A 94 5.38 -12.07 8.16
C LEU A 94 6.81 -12.45 7.76
N THR A 95 7.02 -12.91 6.53
CA THR A 95 8.35 -13.02 5.92
C THR A 95 8.78 -11.69 5.29
N ASP A 96 10.05 -11.57 4.88
CA ASP A 96 10.54 -10.43 4.11
C ASP A 96 9.67 -10.17 2.86
N GLU A 97 9.32 -11.23 2.14
CA GLU A 97 8.48 -11.17 0.94
C GLU A 97 7.08 -10.66 1.26
N GLU A 98 6.47 -11.13 2.35
CA GLU A 98 5.14 -10.70 2.78
C GLU A 98 5.11 -9.25 3.25
N ILE A 99 6.17 -8.78 3.92
CA ILE A 99 6.34 -7.35 4.21
C ILE A 99 6.48 -6.55 2.92
N GLY A 100 7.24 -7.05 1.94
CA GLY A 100 7.36 -6.45 0.62
C GLY A 100 6.01 -6.28 -0.08
N LEU A 101 5.15 -7.32 -0.04
CA LEU A 101 3.80 -7.26 -0.59
C LEU A 101 2.94 -6.19 0.12
N LEU A 102 3.01 -6.10 1.45
CA LEU A 102 2.29 -5.07 2.21
C LEU A 102 2.78 -3.67 1.86
N LEU A 103 4.10 -3.47 1.79
CA LEU A 103 4.71 -2.20 1.39
C LEU A 103 4.25 -1.78 0.00
N GLN A 104 4.20 -2.72 -0.94
CA GLN A 104 3.73 -2.46 -2.30
C GLN A 104 2.23 -2.10 -2.32
N GLY A 105 1.40 -2.85 -1.59
CA GLY A 105 -0.02 -2.56 -1.46
C GLY A 105 -0.30 -1.18 -0.87
N LEU A 106 0.40 -0.81 0.20
CA LEU A 106 0.30 0.52 0.81
C LEU A 106 0.79 1.62 -0.13
N ASN A 107 1.88 1.37 -0.87
CA ASN A 107 2.44 2.32 -1.82
C ASN A 107 1.48 2.61 -2.97
N ASP A 108 0.80 1.59 -3.50
CA ASP A 108 -0.20 1.76 -4.55
C ASP A 108 -1.31 2.73 -4.11
N VAL A 109 -1.82 2.58 -2.88
CA VAL A 109 -2.86 3.48 -2.33
C VAL A 109 -2.32 4.89 -2.16
N LYS A 110 -1.12 5.02 -1.58
CA LYS A 110 -0.46 6.32 -1.36
C LYS A 110 -0.26 7.07 -2.69
N VAL A 111 0.25 6.39 -3.71
CA VAL A 111 0.48 6.96 -5.03
C VAL A 111 -0.84 7.35 -5.69
N ALA A 112 -1.88 6.51 -5.61
CA ALA A 112 -3.19 6.85 -6.15
C ALA A 112 -3.83 8.05 -5.46
N ALA A 113 -3.67 8.19 -4.13
CA ALA A 113 -4.10 9.37 -3.39
C ALA A 113 -3.32 10.63 -3.84
N TRP A 114 -2.00 10.52 -3.98
CA TRP A 114 -1.15 11.61 -4.46
C TRP A 114 -1.50 12.06 -5.89
N GLU A 115 -1.78 11.11 -6.79
CA GLU A 115 -2.24 11.43 -8.15
C GLU A 115 -3.59 12.14 -8.14
N ARG A 116 -4.54 11.70 -7.29
CA ARG A 116 -5.85 12.33 -7.13
C ARG A 116 -5.78 13.74 -6.55
N LEU A 117 -4.75 14.05 -5.77
CA LEU A 117 -4.44 15.39 -5.27
C LEU A 117 -3.81 16.30 -6.35
N GLY A 118 -3.59 15.81 -7.57
CA GLY A 118 -2.95 16.58 -8.64
C GLY A 118 -1.43 16.51 -8.62
N CYS A 119 -0.85 15.45 -8.03
CA CYS A 119 0.58 15.25 -7.92
C CYS A 119 1.35 16.42 -7.25
N PRO A 120 0.92 16.90 -6.07
CA PRO A 120 1.57 18.04 -5.41
C PRO A 120 3.04 17.77 -5.09
N ASN A 121 3.90 18.78 -5.27
CA ASN A 121 5.28 18.75 -4.82
C ASN A 121 5.40 19.29 -3.38
N PHE A 122 5.38 18.39 -2.41
CA PHE A 122 5.44 18.75 -1.00
C PHE A 122 6.77 19.39 -0.57
N GLU A 123 7.88 19.06 -1.24
CA GLU A 123 9.22 19.62 -0.98
C GLU A 123 9.30 21.09 -1.40
N GLU A 124 8.57 21.47 -2.45
CA GLU A 124 8.42 22.86 -2.89
C GLU A 124 7.31 23.60 -2.15
N GLY A 125 6.73 22.99 -1.11
CA GLY A 125 5.68 23.60 -0.29
C GLY A 125 4.28 23.55 -0.90
N GLN A 126 4.07 22.81 -2.00
CA GLN A 126 2.73 22.59 -2.55
C GLN A 126 1.97 21.64 -1.62
N ARG A 127 1.19 22.20 -0.71
CA ARG A 127 0.33 21.46 0.21
C ARG A 127 -1.11 21.86 -0.07
N PRO A 128 -1.95 20.97 -0.61
CA PRO A 128 -3.36 21.25 -0.79
C PRO A 128 -4.00 21.59 0.57
N ASP A 129 -4.84 22.62 0.60
CA ASP A 129 -5.67 22.90 1.77
C ASP A 129 -6.63 21.73 2.03
N VAL A 130 -6.88 21.41 3.29
CA VAL A 130 -7.77 20.31 3.65
C VAL A 130 -9.22 20.72 3.39
N CYS A 131 -9.91 19.96 2.55
CA CYS A 131 -11.33 20.10 2.28
C CYS A 131 -12.03 18.72 2.28
N GLU A 132 -13.35 18.70 2.24
CA GLU A 132 -14.12 17.43 2.27
C GLU A 132 -13.75 16.51 1.12
N GLU A 133 -13.45 17.07 -0.06
CA GLU A 133 -13.15 16.31 -1.27
C GLU A 133 -11.78 15.62 -1.24
N ASN A 134 -10.82 16.17 -0.50
CA ASN A 134 -9.44 15.70 -0.48
C ASN A 134 -8.99 15.09 0.86
N PHE A 135 -9.81 15.25 1.91
CA PHE A 135 -9.53 14.75 3.26
C PHE A 135 -9.13 13.27 3.25
N LEU A 136 -9.88 12.43 2.53
CA LEU A 136 -9.61 11.00 2.47
C LEU A 136 -8.23 10.70 1.84
N CYS A 137 -7.84 11.45 0.81
CA CYS A 137 -6.52 11.27 0.17
C CYS A 137 -5.39 11.66 1.12
N LEU A 138 -5.52 12.80 1.81
CA LEU A 138 -4.53 13.26 2.78
C LEU A 138 -4.41 12.32 3.98
N TRP A 139 -5.55 11.83 4.50
CA TRP A 139 -5.59 10.86 5.59
C TRP A 139 -4.90 9.54 5.18
N VAL A 140 -5.21 9.03 3.99
CA VAL A 140 -4.59 7.81 3.44
C VAL A 140 -3.09 7.95 3.34
N MET A 141 -2.60 9.09 2.84
CA MET A 141 -1.16 9.31 2.71
C MET A 141 -0.47 9.24 4.07
N GLN A 142 -1.04 9.88 5.10
CA GLN A 142 -0.51 9.82 6.46
C GLN A 142 -0.57 8.40 7.06
N ALA A 143 -1.70 7.70 6.87
CA ALA A 143 -1.86 6.35 7.39
C ALA A 143 -0.86 5.38 6.73
N THR A 144 -0.77 5.41 5.40
CA THR A 144 0.18 4.59 4.63
C THR A 144 1.62 4.92 4.98
N ASP A 145 1.99 6.19 5.16
CA ASP A 145 3.33 6.61 5.60
C ASP A 145 3.71 6.01 6.95
N LEU A 146 2.78 6.03 7.92
CA LEU A 146 3.01 5.47 9.25
C LEU A 146 3.27 3.96 9.19
N PHE A 147 2.46 3.22 8.43
CA PHE A 147 2.67 1.77 8.25
C PHE A 147 3.95 1.46 7.47
N GLN A 148 4.22 2.18 6.37
CA GLN A 148 5.40 1.97 5.55
C GLN A 148 6.69 2.25 6.31
N SER A 149 6.75 3.37 7.04
CA SER A 149 7.92 3.72 7.85
C SER A 149 8.22 2.65 8.88
N PHE A 150 7.19 2.15 9.57
CA PHE A 150 7.34 1.08 10.54
C PHE A 150 7.80 -0.23 9.89
N LEU A 151 7.17 -0.66 8.79
CA LEU A 151 7.53 -1.91 8.11
C LEU A 151 8.95 -1.85 7.51
N LEU A 152 9.38 -0.70 7.01
CA LEU A 152 10.75 -0.49 6.53
C LEU A 152 11.76 -0.56 7.68
N ALA A 153 11.49 0.08 8.82
CA ALA A 153 12.33 -0.02 10.01
C ALA A 153 12.49 -1.48 10.47
N VAL A 154 11.38 -2.25 10.45
CA VAL A 154 11.40 -3.70 10.75
C VAL A 154 12.34 -4.47 9.82
N LEU A 155 12.31 -4.20 8.50
CA LEU A 155 13.21 -4.84 7.53
C LEU A 155 14.68 -4.41 7.69
N GLN A 156 14.91 -3.17 8.13
CA GLN A 156 16.24 -2.61 8.34
C GLN A 156 16.85 -3.01 9.70
N GLY A 157 16.04 -3.60 10.59
CA GLY A 157 16.46 -3.93 11.95
C GLY A 157 16.59 -2.71 12.87
N GLU A 158 15.88 -1.63 12.54
CA GLU A 158 15.81 -0.41 13.34
C GLU A 158 14.63 -0.53 14.34
N GLU A 159 14.89 -0.34 15.65
CA GLU A 159 13.89 -0.41 16.73
C GLU A 159 13.18 0.91 17.02
#